data_AF-A0AAW7YY99-F1
#
_entry.id   AF-A0AAW7YY99-F1
#
_cell.length_a   1.000
_cell.length_b   1.000
_cell.length_c   1.000
_cell.angle_alpha   90.00
_cell.angle_beta   90.00
_cell.angle_gamma   90.00
#
_symmetry.space_group_name_H-M   'P 1'
#
loop_
_entity.id
_entity.type
_entity.pdbx_description
1 polymer ?
#
loop_
_entity_poly.entity_id
_entity_poly.type
_entity_poly.pdbx_seq_one_letter_code
_entity_poly.pdbx_strand_id
1 'polypeptide(L)'
;LLPMHEGLAKNALPSAPFDPFIYATEHSRNPYFASSPGRGLEIHSKNQSPSAAVDSSLWGSFDDVSNPSASSYYQTGNGLPWAIIVPYN
;
A
#
# COMPACT_ATOMS: atom_id res chain seq x y z
N LEU A 1 1.35 21.32 4.19
CA LEU A 1 1.66 20.17 5.06
C LEU A 1 0.35 19.82 5.77
N LEU A 2 -0.19 18.63 5.51
CA LEU A 2 -1.35 18.13 6.28
C LEU A 2 -0.84 17.87 7.70
N PRO A 3 -1.44 18.47 8.75
CA PRO A 3 -1.03 18.16 10.12
C PRO A 3 -1.36 16.70 10.39
N MET A 4 -0.44 15.97 11.02
CA MET A 4 -0.80 14.69 11.61
C MET A 4 -1.93 14.95 12.62
N HIS A 5 -3.09 14.35 12.39
CA HIS A 5 -4.12 14.28 13.41
C HIS A 5 -3.68 13.33 14.53
N GLU A 6 -4.21 13.49 15.73
CA GLU A 6 -3.79 12.73 16.90
C GLU A 6 -3.85 11.21 16.65
N GLY A 7 -2.84 10.49 17.14
CA GLY A 7 -2.75 9.04 16.98
C GLY A 7 -3.94 8.32 17.63
N LEU A 8 -4.38 7.21 17.04
CA LEU A 8 -5.39 6.35 17.64
C LEU A 8 -4.85 5.67 18.91
N ALA A 9 -5.66 5.64 19.98
CA ALA A 9 -5.31 4.94 21.21
C ALA A 9 -5.20 3.42 20.96
N LYS A 10 -4.28 2.74 21.67
CA LYS A 10 -3.99 1.30 21.49
C LYS A 10 -5.24 0.41 21.64
N ASN A 11 -6.16 0.78 22.51
CA ASN A 11 -7.42 0.06 22.74
C ASN A 11 -8.51 0.34 21.70
N ALA A 12 -8.32 1.34 20.83
CA ALA A 12 -9.18 1.65 19.70
C ALA A 12 -8.70 1.01 18.39
N LEU A 13 -7.50 0.40 18.40
CA LEU A 13 -7.00 -0.36 17.26
C LEU A 13 -7.78 -1.68 17.13
N PRO A 14 -8.07 -2.14 15.90
CA PRO A 14 -8.71 -3.44 15.68
C PRO A 14 -7.87 -4.58 16.25
N SER A 15 -8.50 -5.73 16.51
CA SER A 15 -7.76 -6.93 16.88
C SER A 15 -6.79 -7.32 15.76
N ALA A 16 -5.53 -7.54 16.12
CA ALA A 16 -4.50 -7.99 15.19
C ALA A 16 -4.94 -9.24 14.39
N PRO A 17 -4.45 -9.42 13.15
CA PRO A 17 -3.35 -8.68 12.52
C PRO A 17 -3.75 -7.31 11.97
N PHE A 18 -2.88 -6.33 12.16
CA PHE A 18 -2.99 -5.03 11.50
C PHE A 18 -2.54 -5.15 10.05
N ASP A 19 -3.25 -4.46 9.14
CA ASP A 19 -2.82 -4.25 7.76
C ASP A 19 -2.50 -2.77 7.53
N PRO A 20 -1.36 -2.27 8.05
CA PRO A 20 -0.91 -0.93 7.73
C PRO A 20 -0.45 -0.87 6.27
N PHE A 21 -0.78 0.23 5.60
CA PHE A 21 -0.41 0.45 4.21
C PHE A 21 -0.04 1.91 3.94
N ILE A 22 0.67 2.12 2.84
CA ILE A 22 1.08 3.43 2.33
C ILE A 22 0.20 3.73 1.11
N TYR A 23 -0.23 4.98 0.95
CA TYR A 23 -0.92 5.42 -0.26
C TYR A 23 -0.34 6.74 -0.78
N ALA A 24 -0.51 7.00 -2.08
CA ALA A 24 0.01 8.23 -2.68
C ALA A 24 -0.84 9.46 -2.32
N THR A 25 -0.18 10.61 -2.14
CA THR A 25 -0.86 11.88 -1.87
C THR A 25 -1.41 12.50 -3.15
N GLU A 26 -2.45 13.34 -3.07
CA GLU A 26 -3.03 14.03 -4.24
C GLU A 26 -2.05 14.92 -5.05
N HIS A 27 -0.91 15.30 -4.47
CA HIS A 27 0.08 16.14 -5.13
C HIS A 27 1.12 15.28 -5.87
N SER A 28 1.29 15.53 -7.17
CA SER A 28 2.31 14.83 -7.96
C SER A 28 3.72 15.27 -7.54
N ARG A 29 4.54 14.29 -7.16
CA ARG A 29 5.97 14.48 -6.81
C ARG A 29 6.90 13.48 -7.51
N ASN A 30 6.37 12.74 -8.49
CA ASN A 30 7.03 11.59 -9.10
C ASN A 30 7.18 11.83 -10.63
N PRO A 31 8.38 11.58 -11.23
CA PRO A 31 8.57 11.66 -12.69
C PRO A 31 7.79 10.61 -13.50
N TYR A 32 7.33 9.52 -12.89
CA TYR A 32 6.71 8.39 -13.59
C TYR A 32 5.21 8.55 -13.84
N PHE A 33 4.52 9.40 -13.07
CA PHE A 33 3.10 9.67 -13.27
C PHE A 33 2.89 11.10 -13.77
N ALA A 34 2.19 11.25 -14.90
CA ALA A 34 1.85 12.56 -15.46
C ALA A 34 0.95 13.40 -14.53
N SER A 35 0.13 12.73 -13.71
CA SER A 35 -0.67 13.30 -12.63
C SER A 35 -0.57 12.41 -11.39
N SER A 36 -0.86 12.91 -10.20
CA SER A 36 -0.73 12.06 -9.02
C SER A 36 -1.72 10.88 -9.10
N PRO A 37 -1.29 9.64 -8.84
CA PRO A 37 -2.23 8.52 -8.75
C PRO A 37 -3.15 8.60 -7.52
N GLY A 38 -2.85 9.52 -6.58
CA GLY A 38 -3.69 9.81 -5.42
C GLY A 38 -3.98 8.56 -4.58
N ARG A 39 -5.17 8.50 -3.99
CA ARG A 39 -5.60 7.39 -3.13
C ARG A 39 -5.63 6.02 -3.81
N GLY A 40 -5.62 5.96 -5.14
CA GLY A 40 -5.68 4.70 -5.89
C GLY A 40 -4.38 3.89 -5.86
N LEU A 41 -3.23 4.55 -5.67
CA LEU A 41 -1.97 3.84 -5.47
C LEU A 41 -1.79 3.50 -3.99
N GLU A 42 -1.93 2.22 -3.68
CA GLU A 42 -1.72 1.64 -2.34
C GLU A 42 -0.55 0.66 -2.35
N ILE A 43 0.18 0.56 -1.25
CA ILE A 43 1.24 -0.44 -1.01
C ILE A 43 1.00 -1.05 0.37
N HIS A 44 0.65 -2.32 0.41
CA HIS A 44 0.49 -3.09 1.65
C HIS A 44 1.67 -4.06 1.82
N SER A 45 1.67 -4.80 2.93
CA SER A 45 2.57 -5.95 3.08
C SER A 45 2.24 -7.04 2.05
N LYS A 46 3.24 -7.85 1.69
CA LYS A 46 3.09 -8.92 0.69
C LYS A 46 1.89 -9.81 0.97
N ASN A 47 1.14 -10.10 -0.10
CA ASN A 47 -0.08 -10.92 -0.12
C ASN A 47 -1.25 -10.40 0.75
N GLN A 48 -1.17 -9.19 1.30
CA GLN A 48 -2.36 -8.53 1.85
C GLN A 48 -3.24 -8.03 0.71
N SER A 49 -4.55 -8.05 0.91
CA SER A 49 -5.49 -7.51 -0.06
C SER A 49 -5.47 -5.98 -0.03
N PRO A 50 -5.64 -5.31 -1.18
CA PRO A 50 -5.84 -3.85 -1.21
C PRO A 50 -7.11 -3.42 -0.47
N SER A 51 -7.26 -2.12 -0.26
CA SER A 51 -8.54 -1.54 0.11
C SER A 51 -9.48 -1.43 -1.10
N ALA A 52 -10.74 -1.06 -0.85
CA ALA A 52 -11.71 -0.80 -1.92
C ALA A 52 -11.38 0.45 -2.77
N ALA A 53 -10.43 1.28 -2.34
CA ALA A 53 -10.04 2.50 -3.05
C ALA A 53 -8.94 2.28 -4.10
N VAL A 54 -8.38 1.08 -4.18
CA VAL A 54 -7.26 0.79 -5.08
C VAL A 54 -7.63 0.97 -6.55
N ASP A 55 -6.70 1.53 -7.32
CA ASP A 55 -6.79 1.53 -8.78
C ASP A 55 -6.17 0.25 -9.32
N SER A 56 -7.04 -0.69 -9.71
CA SER A 56 -6.60 -1.98 -10.24
C SER A 56 -5.85 -1.89 -11.58
N SER A 57 -5.89 -0.74 -12.27
CA SER A 57 -5.12 -0.55 -13.49
C SER A 57 -3.60 -0.47 -13.23
N LEU A 58 -3.19 -0.25 -11.97
CA LEU A 58 -1.79 -0.16 -11.57
C LEU A 58 -1.14 -1.53 -11.36
N TRP A 59 -1.91 -2.61 -11.25
CA TRP A 59 -1.36 -3.97 -11.10
C TRP A 59 -0.50 -4.36 -12.29
N GLY A 60 0.64 -5.00 -12.03
CA GLY A 60 1.56 -5.40 -13.09
C GLY A 60 2.41 -4.27 -13.65
N SER A 61 2.36 -3.07 -13.05
CA SER A 61 3.21 -1.94 -13.47
C SER A 61 4.64 -2.12 -12.98
N PHE A 62 5.61 -1.76 -13.83
CA PHE A 62 7.05 -1.88 -13.52
C PHE A 62 7.43 -3.30 -13.10
N ASP A 63 8.03 -3.48 -11.93
CA ASP A 63 8.44 -4.79 -11.42
C ASP A 63 7.34 -5.48 -10.60
N ASP A 64 6.17 -4.85 -10.41
CA ASP A 64 5.06 -5.47 -9.70
C ASP A 64 4.49 -6.64 -10.50
N VAL A 65 4.29 -7.78 -9.86
CA VAL A 65 3.64 -8.96 -10.45
C VAL A 65 2.37 -9.35 -9.69
N SER A 66 1.68 -8.35 -9.10
CA SER A 66 0.45 -8.60 -8.37
C SER A 66 -0.58 -9.26 -9.28
N ASN A 67 -1.14 -10.37 -8.79
CA ASN A 67 -2.17 -11.14 -9.44
C ASN A 67 -3.35 -11.35 -8.47
N PRO A 68 -4.42 -10.55 -8.59
CA PRO A 68 -5.60 -10.66 -7.73
C PRO A 68 -6.26 -12.04 -7.77
N SER A 69 -6.26 -12.71 -8.94
CA SER A 69 -6.85 -14.04 -9.09
C SER A 69 -6.11 -15.13 -8.32
N ALA A 70 -4.85 -14.89 -7.96
CA ALA A 70 -4.02 -15.77 -7.15
C ALA A 70 -3.84 -15.27 -5.70
N SER A 71 -4.51 -14.18 -5.30
CA SER A 71 -4.27 -13.50 -4.01
C SER A 71 -2.80 -13.17 -3.75
N SER A 72 -2.07 -12.86 -4.84
CA SER A 72 -0.66 -12.49 -4.81
C SER A 72 -0.58 -10.98 -5.01
N TYR A 73 -0.07 -10.25 -4.02
CA TYR A 73 -0.02 -8.80 -4.07
C TYR A 73 1.31 -8.26 -3.56
N TYR A 74 1.68 -7.08 -4.06
CA TYR A 74 2.75 -6.22 -3.58
C TYR A 74 4.14 -6.87 -3.56
N GLN A 75 4.51 -7.50 -4.67
CA GLN A 75 5.79 -8.18 -4.79
C GLN A 75 6.36 -8.16 -6.20
N THR A 76 7.67 -8.38 -6.32
CA THR A 76 8.36 -8.56 -7.59
C THR A 76 8.25 -9.99 -8.13
N GLY A 77 8.68 -10.20 -9.38
CA GLY A 77 8.74 -11.55 -10.00
C GLY A 77 9.55 -12.59 -9.20
N ASN A 78 10.52 -12.15 -8.40
CA ASN A 78 11.32 -13.01 -7.52
C ASN A 78 10.76 -13.07 -6.09
N GLY A 79 9.58 -12.49 -5.85
CA GLY A 79 8.87 -12.53 -4.58
C GLY A 79 9.35 -11.55 -3.51
N LEU A 80 10.15 -10.54 -3.86
CA LEU A 80 10.57 -9.49 -2.92
C LEU A 80 9.37 -8.57 -2.61
N PRO A 81 9.08 -8.25 -1.33
CA PRO A 81 7.94 -7.42 -0.95
C PRO A 81 8.20 -5.93 -1.17
N TRP A 82 7.16 -5.16 -1.52
CA TRP A 82 7.24 -3.68 -1.56
C TRP A 82 7.28 -3.03 -0.17
N ALA A 83 6.65 -3.66 0.83
CA ALA A 83 6.66 -3.20 2.21
C ALA A 83 6.87 -4.38 3.17
N ILE A 84 7.59 -4.12 4.25
CA ILE A 84 7.81 -5.04 5.36
C ILE A 84 7.41 -4.37 6.67
N ILE A 85 6.84 -5.15 7.59
CA ILE A 85 6.59 -4.71 8.95
C ILE A 85 7.75 -5.18 9.82
N VAL A 86 8.48 -4.24 10.40
CA VAL A 86 9.56 -4.54 11.33
C VAL A 86 9.03 -4.32 12.76
N PRO A 87 8.84 -5.39 13.55
CA PRO A 87 8.48 -5.23 14.96
C PRO A 87 9.66 -4.62 15.72
N TYR A 88 9.37 -3.71 16.66
CA TYR A 88 10.35 -3.22 17.61
C TYR A 88 10.06 -3.82 18.99
N ASN A 89 11.12 -4.19 19.71
CA ASN A 89 11.09 -4.54 21.13
C ASN A 89 11.59 -3.36 21.96
#